data_AF-A0A917FXW5-F1
#
_entry.id   AF-A0A917FXW5-F1
#
_cell.length_a   1.000
_cell.length_b   1.000
_cell.length_c   1.000
_cell.angle_alpha   90.00
_cell.angle_beta   90.00
_cell.angle_gamma   90.00
#
_symmetry.space_group_name_H-M   'P 1'
#
loop_
_entity.id
_entity.type
_entity.pdbx_description
1 polymer ?
#
loop_
_entity_poly.entity_id
_entity_poly.type
_entity_poly.pdbx_seq_one_letter_code
_entity_poly.pdbx_strand_id
1 'polypeptide(L)'
;MGCTVEVVYDPADTTELTIEYEGRAPWRVREMVVGPKAGSRPALPEHLGASLTDTSRLLEAAETRHQSRKEREAPAVTHRRVQAKEDHV
;
A
#
# COMPACT_ATOMS: atom_id res chain seq x y z
N MET A 1 11.47 0.59 18.74
CA MET A 1 11.75 0.08 20.10
C MET A 1 11.29 1.16 21.08
N GLY A 2 10.52 0.81 22.09
CA GLY A 2 10.07 1.73 23.15
C GLY A 2 10.47 1.17 24.51
N CYS A 3 10.71 2.05 25.47
CA CYS A 3 11.05 1.70 26.85
C CYS A 3 10.03 2.36 27.79
N THR A 4 9.66 1.67 28.87
CA THR A 4 8.90 2.26 29.97
C THR A 4 9.86 3.05 30.86
N VAL A 5 9.49 4.27 31.22
CA VAL A 5 10.31 5.19 32.03
C VAL A 5 9.44 5.82 33.12
N GLU A 6 10.07 6.29 34.19
CA GLU A 6 9.42 7.12 35.21
C GLU A 6 9.61 8.59 34.88
N VAL A 7 8.57 9.40 35.08
CA VAL A 7 8.54 10.82 34.74
C VAL A 7 8.22 11.62 35.99
N VAL A 8 9.16 12.44 36.43
CA VAL A 8 9.02 13.34 37.57
C VAL A 8 8.90 14.77 37.06
N TYR A 9 7.86 15.48 37.49
CA TYR A 9 7.59 16.86 37.06
C TYR A 9 6.86 17.67 38.14
N ASP A 10 6.96 19.00 38.05
CA ASP A 10 6.17 19.92 38.86
C ASP A 10 4.83 20.23 38.14
N PRO A 11 3.67 19.96 38.75
CA PRO A 11 2.38 20.30 38.14
C PRO A 11 2.19 21.81 37.87
N ALA A 12 2.89 22.67 38.61
CA ALA A 12 2.85 24.12 38.40
C ALA A 12 3.78 24.58 37.26
N ASP A 13 4.79 23.78 36.89
CA ASP A 13 5.74 24.08 35.81
C ASP A 13 6.17 22.82 35.05
N THR A 14 5.61 22.64 33.86
CA THR A 14 5.90 21.51 32.97
C THR A 14 6.97 21.81 31.92
N THR A 15 7.69 22.94 32.02
CA THR A 15 8.71 23.32 31.04
C THR A 15 9.92 22.40 31.04
N GLU A 16 10.24 21.80 32.19
CA GLU A 16 11.34 20.84 32.37
C GLU A 16 10.85 19.61 33.12
N LEU A 17 11.06 18.42 32.53
CA LEU A 17 10.70 17.13 33.14
C LEU A 17 11.98 16.33 33.40
N THR A 18 11.98 15.53 34.46
CA THR A 18 13.08 14.58 34.73
C THR A 18 12.62 13.18 34.38
N ILE A 19 13.40 12.49 33.54
CA ILE A 19 13.17 11.09 33.17
C ILE A 19 14.15 10.20 33.92
N GLU A 20 13.61 9.14 34.52
CA GLU A 20 14.38 8.11 35.21
C GLU A 20 14.18 6.75 34.53
N TYR A 21 15.28 6.02 34.39
CA TYR A 21 15.29 4.69 33.80
C TYR A 21 16.37 3.85 34.47
N GLU A 22 16.06 2.59 34.75
CA GLU A 22 16.96 1.67 35.44
C GLU A 22 18.31 1.55 34.71
N GLY A 23 19.41 1.69 35.46
CA GLY A 23 20.76 1.60 34.91
C GLY A 23 21.23 2.83 34.12
N ARG A 24 20.50 3.95 34.18
CA ARG A 24 20.92 5.23 33.56
C ARG A 24 20.77 6.38 34.55
N ALA A 25 21.66 7.36 34.47
CA ALA A 25 21.53 8.57 35.27
C ALA A 25 20.27 9.34 34.85
N PRO A 26 19.46 9.88 35.79
CA PRO A 26 18.34 10.75 35.47
C PRO A 26 18.75 11.89 34.56
N TRP A 27 17.92 12.21 33.56
CA TRP A 27 18.18 13.30 32.65
C TRP A 27 16.96 14.19 32.51
N ARG A 28 17.22 15.47 32.25
CA ARG A 28 16.16 16.47 32.08
C ARG A 28 15.85 16.68 30.61
N VAL A 29 14.56 16.85 30.34
CA VAL A 29 14.03 17.09 29.01
C VAL A 29 13.14 18.33 29.03
N ARG A 30 13.03 18.97 27.87
CA ARG A 30 12.13 20.11 27.63
C ARG A 30 11.30 19.81 26.40
N GLU A 31 10.24 20.59 26.20
CA GLU A 31 9.40 20.48 25.00
C GLU A 31 10.25 20.56 23.72
N MET A 32 10.02 19.62 22.80
CA MET A 32 10.67 19.62 21.50
C MET A 32 10.00 20.66 20.59
N VAL A 33 10.59 21.85 20.52
CA VAL A 33 10.14 22.89 19.59
C VAL A 33 10.72 22.61 18.20
N VAL A 34 9.88 22.19 17.27
CA VAL A 34 10.26 22.07 15.85
C VAL A 34 10.36 23.50 15.29
N GLY A 35 11.59 23.99 15.15
CA GLY A 35 11.85 25.32 14.59
C GLY A 35 11.44 25.44 13.11
N PRO A 36 11.33 26.67 12.58
CA PRO A 36 10.90 26.94 11.20
C PRO A 36 11.82 26.33 10.13
N LYS A 37 13.04 25.96 10.50
CA LYS A 37 13.96 25.17 9.69
C LYS A 37 14.05 23.74 10.21
N ALA A 38 12.93 23.01 10.20
CA ALA A 38 13.03 21.56 10.14
C ALA A 38 13.76 21.24 8.83
N GLY A 39 14.87 20.49 8.90
CA GLY A 39 15.57 20.06 7.69
C GLY A 39 14.58 19.38 6.72
N SER A 40 14.85 19.48 5.41
CA SER A 40 14.01 18.80 4.43
C SER A 40 13.90 17.32 4.79
N ARG A 41 12.69 16.76 4.71
CA ARG A 41 12.47 15.32 4.94
C ARG A 41 13.45 14.54 4.05
N PRO A 42 14.26 13.64 4.61
CA PRO A 42 15.18 12.84 3.80
C PRO A 42 14.39 12.05 2.75
N ALA A 43 14.96 11.94 1.56
CA ALA A 43 14.38 11.11 0.51
C ALA A 43 14.27 9.66 1.00
N LEU A 44 13.19 8.99 0.61
CA LEU A 44 12.99 7.58 0.95
C LEU A 44 14.15 6.77 0.34
N PRO A 45 14.90 5.99 1.13
CA PRO A 45 15.97 5.15 0.61
C PRO A 45 15.46 4.21 -0.50
N GLU A 46 16.27 3.97 -1.54
CA GLU A 46 15.87 3.18 -2.71
C GLU A 46 15.37 1.78 -2.35
N HIS A 47 15.99 1.16 -1.35
CA HIS A 47 15.63 -0.18 -0.84
C HIS A 47 14.34 -0.20 0.01
N LEU A 48 13.82 0.97 0.42
CA LEU A 48 12.56 1.12 1.15
C LEU A 48 11.43 1.63 0.25
N GLY A 49 11.72 1.86 -1.03
CA GLY A 49 10.72 2.23 -2.03
C GLY A 49 9.72 1.11 -2.30
N ALA A 50 8.59 1.45 -2.91
CA ALA A 50 7.70 0.44 -3.46
C ALA A 50 8.46 -0.38 -4.49
N SER A 51 8.64 -1.68 -4.23
CA SER A 51 9.19 -2.60 -5.23
C SER A 51 8.27 -2.56 -6.44
N LEU A 52 8.81 -2.17 -7.59
CA LEU A 52 8.14 -2.37 -8.86
C LEU A 52 8.09 -3.89 -9.06
N THR A 53 6.91 -4.47 -8.95
CA THR A 53 6.69 -5.90 -9.23
C THR A 53 6.30 -6.03 -10.70
N ASP A 54 6.96 -6.94 -11.42
CA ASP A 54 6.68 -7.20 -12.84
C ASP A 54 5.27 -7.80 -13.06
N THR A 55 4.66 -8.31 -12.00
CA THR A 55 3.36 -8.97 -12.00
C THR A 55 2.39 -8.32 -11.02
N SER A 56 1.10 -8.36 -11.37
CA SER A 56 0.03 -7.89 -10.50
C SER A 56 -0.97 -9.03 -10.28
N ARG A 57 -1.17 -9.40 -9.02
CA ARG A 57 -2.14 -10.43 -8.61
C ARG A 57 -3.55 -10.17 -9.15
N LEU A 58 -3.94 -8.89 -9.26
CA LEU A 58 -5.22 -8.50 -9.82
C LEU A 58 -5.28 -8.79 -11.33
N LEU A 59 -4.21 -8.44 -12.06
CA LEU A 59 -4.15 -8.64 -13.50
C LEU A 59 -4.06 -10.12 -13.86
N GLU A 60 -3.32 -10.91 -13.09
CA GLU A 60 -3.19 -12.37 -13.29
C GLU A 60 -4.55 -13.08 -13.12
N ALA A 61 -5.32 -12.69 -12.09
CA ALA A 61 -6.67 -13.20 -11.90
C ALA A 61 -7.62 -12.78 -13.04
N ALA A 62 -7.48 -11.55 -13.54
CA ALA A 62 -8.27 -11.06 -14.66
C ALA A 62 -7.97 -11.80 -15.97
N GLU A 63 -6.68 -12.07 -16.25
CA GLU A 63 -6.23 -12.82 -17.43
C GLU A 63 -6.76 -14.26 -17.42
N THR A 64 -6.68 -14.93 -16.27
CA THR A 64 -7.23 -16.29 -16.09
C THR A 64 -8.73 -16.33 -16.44
N ARG A 65 -9.51 -15.36 -15.95
CA ARG A 65 -10.94 -15.26 -16.26
C ARG A 65 -11.18 -14.95 -17.74
N HIS A 66 -10.33 -14.13 -18.36
CA HIS A 66 -10.42 -13.79 -19.77
C HIS A 66 -10.24 -14.99 -20.68
N GLN A 67 -9.21 -15.82 -20.43
CA GLN A 67 -8.98 -17.04 -21.19
C GLN A 67 -10.17 -18.01 -21.10
N SER A 68 -10.74 -18.19 -19.91
CA SER A 68 -11.92 -19.03 -19.71
C SER A 68 -13.19 -18.54 -20.43
N ARG A 69 -13.26 -17.24 -20.79
CA ARG A 69 -14.36 -16.69 -21.61
C ARG A 69 -14.10 -16.96 -23.09
N LYS A 70 -12.86 -16.72 -23.55
CA LYS A 70 -12.45 -17.02 -24.93
C LYS A 70 -12.67 -18.49 -25.30
N GLU A 71 -12.36 -19.41 -24.39
CA GLU A 71 -12.60 -20.85 -24.60
C GLU A 71 -14.09 -21.22 -24.72
N ARG A 72 -14.98 -20.42 -24.11
CA ARG A 72 -16.43 -20.67 -24.11
C ARG A 72 -17.18 -19.96 -25.24
N GLU A 73 -16.57 -18.99 -25.90
CA GLU A 73 -17.18 -18.30 -27.03
C GLU A 73 -17.22 -19.25 -28.24
N ALA A 74 -18.36 -19.91 -28.44
CA ALA A 74 -18.63 -20.64 -29.67
C ALA A 74 -18.79 -19.65 -30.83
N PRO A 75 -18.22 -19.93 -32.01
CA PRO A 75 -18.40 -19.06 -33.18
C PRO A 75 -19.88 -18.93 -33.52
N ALA A 76 -20.36 -17.69 -33.69
CA ALA A 76 -21.74 -17.43 -34.05
C ALA A 76 -22.02 -17.95 -35.47
N VAL A 77 -22.72 -19.08 -35.57
CA VAL A 77 -23.12 -19.63 -36.87
C VAL A 77 -24.44 -18.98 -37.29
N THR A 78 -24.42 -18.31 -38.44
CA THR A 78 -25.64 -17.78 -39.08
C THR A 78 -26.01 -18.66 -40.26
N HIS A 79 -27.19 -19.26 -40.24
CA HIS A 79 -27.70 -20.05 -41.36
C HIS A 79 -28.55 -19.17 -42.28
N ARG A 80 -28.16 -19.07 -43.55
CA ARG A 80 -29.00 -18.47 -44.61
C ARG A 80 -29.87 -19.58 -45.22
N ARG A 81 -31.20 -19.41 -45.19
CA ARG A 81 -32.10 -20.32 -45.91
C ARG A 81 -31.90 -20.16 -47.41
N VAL A 82 -31.54 -21.26 -48.08
CA VAL A 82 -31.57 -21.38 -49.54
C VAL A 82 -32.79 -22.22 -49.88
N GLN A 83 -33.73 -21.66 -50.64
CA GLN A 83 -34.84 -22.42 -51.21
C GLN A 83 -34.36 -23.05 -52.51
N ALA A 84 -34.40 -24.38 -52.59
CA ALA A 84 -34.19 -25.08 -53.85
C ALA A 84 -35.37 -24.76 -54.77
N LYS A 85 -35.08 -24.18 -55.94
CA LYS A 85 -36.06 -24.10 -57.02
C LYS A 85 -36.09 -25.45 -57.71
N GLU A 86 -37.27 -26.03 -57.81
CA GLU A 86 -37.53 -27.19 -58.67
C GLU A 86 -37.48 -26.70 -60.12
N ASP A 87 -36.45 -27.11 -60.86
CA ASP A 87 -36.36 -26.89 -62.30
C ASP A 87 -37.24 -27.94 -63.01
N HIS A 88 -38.29 -27.47 -63.68
CA HIS A 88 -39.17 -28.27 -64.53
C HIS A 88 -38.66 -28.23 -65.97
N VAL A 89 -38.28 -29.40 -66.51
CA VAL A 89 -38.27 -29.72 -67.96
C VAL A 89 -38.71 -31.17 -68.13
#